data_AF-A0A3P8KRP6-F1
#
_entry.id   AF-A0A3P8KRP6-F1
#
_cell.length_a   1.000
_cell.length_b   1.000
_cell.length_c   1.000
_cell.angle_alpha   90.00
_cell.angle_beta   90.00
_cell.angle_gamma   90.00
#
_symmetry.space_group_name_H-M   'P 1'
#
loop_
_entity.id
_entity.type
_entity.pdbx_description
1 polymer ?
#
loop_
_entity_poly.entity_id
_entity_poly.type
_entity_poly.pdbx_seq_one_letter_code
_entity_poly.pdbx_strand_id
1 'polypeptide(L)'
;MITLVIDMSDDESKSSNVADIANAVAAVAKEVPIYQDALQPAAQEVGKALGTVAKLVNVALAPVSALVWGYDQIREFTATKVAGKLKDVPPEDIAPPKPNVAGPAIEALRYTGFDEELADLYASLIATSMDKNTAELAHPAFVEMIKQLTSDEARIISTFENESDFPVITIRMCNKDGTKYIDYYRNFSLIGINAGCDRLDAIPEYLDNLCRLGICYIPEDKFFSEQEIYNEIINSPEVLSIKEEIESKGRFFSFVKGGVYVTDFGRQFVKACLRK
;
A
#
# COMPACT_ATOMS: atom_id res chain seq x y z
N MET A 1 32.65 13.80 53.24
CA MET A 1 33.30 12.50 52.99
C MET A 1 32.30 11.64 52.24
N ILE A 2 32.78 10.93 51.22
CA ILE A 2 32.07 10.05 50.26
C ILE A 2 31.61 10.77 48.97
N THR A 3 32.53 10.75 48.02
CA THR A 3 32.38 10.93 46.57
C THR A 3 31.62 9.74 46.00
N LEU A 4 30.60 9.98 45.16
CA LEU A 4 29.96 8.94 44.36
C LEU A 4 30.18 9.28 42.88
N VAL A 5 30.99 8.45 42.23
CA VAL A 5 31.35 8.52 40.81
C VAL A 5 30.15 8.02 40.01
N ILE A 6 29.79 8.77 38.98
CA ILE A 6 28.82 8.39 37.96
C ILE A 6 29.54 7.44 37.01
N ASP A 7 29.06 6.21 36.89
CA ASP A 7 29.46 5.29 35.83
C ASP A 7 28.45 5.41 34.68
N MET A 8 28.96 5.70 33.49
CA MET A 8 28.21 5.78 32.24
C MET A 8 28.36 4.44 31.53
N SER A 9 27.28 3.68 31.44
CA SER A 9 27.19 2.51 30.55
C SER A 9 26.27 2.87 29.39
N ASP A 10 26.88 3.10 28.22
CA ASP A 10 26.20 3.12 26.93
C ASP A 10 25.66 1.71 26.63
N ASP A 11 24.39 1.59 26.23
CA ASP A 11 23.86 0.36 25.64
C ASP A 11 23.22 0.69 24.28
N GLU A 12 24.03 0.55 23.24
CA GLU A 12 23.62 0.52 21.85
C GLU A 12 22.94 -0.82 21.55
N SER A 13 21.63 -0.80 21.26
CA SER A 13 21.00 -1.93 20.57
C SER A 13 20.09 -1.43 19.45
N LYS A 14 20.56 -1.60 18.20
CA LYS A 14 19.78 -1.83 16.97
C LYS A 14 20.71 -1.84 15.73
N SER A 15 21.29 -3.00 15.42
CA SER A 15 21.93 -3.26 14.11
C SER A 15 21.83 -4.71 13.62
N SER A 16 21.02 -5.58 14.23
CA SER A 16 21.18 -7.04 14.05
C SER A 16 20.38 -7.73 12.94
N ASN A 17 19.74 -7.07 11.98
CA ASN A 17 18.98 -7.82 10.96
C ASN A 17 19.69 -7.95 9.60
N VAL A 18 20.46 -6.95 9.18
CA VAL A 18 21.15 -6.99 7.87
C VAL A 18 22.43 -7.83 7.93
N ALA A 19 23.15 -7.76 9.05
CA ALA A 19 24.39 -8.52 9.26
C ALA A 19 24.14 -10.04 9.35
N ASP A 20 23.06 -10.45 10.02
CA ASP A 20 22.75 -11.87 10.22
C ASP A 20 22.23 -12.53 8.95
N ILE A 21 21.46 -11.81 8.13
CA ILE A 21 21.02 -12.27 6.80
C ILE A 21 22.22 -12.34 5.85
N ALA A 22 23.11 -11.35 5.86
CA ALA A 22 24.33 -11.36 5.06
C ALA A 22 25.25 -12.54 5.42
N ASN A 23 25.37 -12.86 6.72
CA ASN A 23 26.17 -13.98 7.21
C ASN A 23 25.56 -15.34 6.87
N ALA A 24 24.23 -15.48 6.93
CA ALA A 24 23.54 -16.72 6.55
C ALA A 24 23.68 -17.00 5.04
N VAL A 25 23.54 -15.97 4.19
CA VAL A 25 23.73 -16.08 2.74
C VAL A 25 25.19 -16.41 2.39
N ALA A 26 26.15 -15.81 3.11
CA ALA A 26 27.58 -16.09 2.92
C ALA A 26 27.99 -17.51 3.34
N ALA A 27 27.32 -18.10 4.34
CA ALA A 27 27.56 -19.47 4.77
C ALA A 27 27.07 -20.49 3.73
N VAL A 28 25.89 -20.27 3.15
CA VAL A 28 25.33 -21.13 2.09
C VAL A 28 26.15 -21.04 0.79
N ALA A 29 26.66 -19.85 0.46
CA ALA A 29 27.49 -19.63 -0.74
C ALA A 29 28.89 -20.28 -0.68
N LYS A 30 29.38 -20.66 0.52
CA LYS A 30 30.69 -21.30 0.70
C LYS A 30 30.70 -22.80 0.37
N GLU A 31 29.54 -23.45 0.35
CA GLU A 31 29.48 -24.92 0.19
C GLU A 31 29.28 -25.40 -1.25
N VAL A 32 29.07 -24.50 -2.23
CA VAL A 32 28.86 -24.88 -3.64
C VAL A 32 29.73 -24.05 -4.58
N PRO A 33 30.93 -24.52 -4.98
CA PRO A 33 31.92 -23.74 -5.72
C PRO A 33 31.50 -23.37 -7.16
N ILE A 34 30.42 -23.94 -7.69
CA ILE A 34 29.89 -23.64 -9.04
C ILE A 34 29.00 -22.38 -9.04
N TYR A 35 28.62 -21.86 -7.86
CA TYR A 35 27.70 -20.71 -7.74
C TYR A 35 28.41 -19.34 -7.86
N GLN A 36 29.74 -19.28 -7.70
CA GLN A 36 30.47 -18.01 -7.64
C GLN A 36 30.69 -17.36 -9.02
N ASP A 37 31.12 -18.09 -10.05
CA ASP A 37 31.63 -17.43 -11.26
C ASP A 37 30.57 -16.91 -12.24
N ALA A 38 29.35 -17.48 -12.26
CA ALA A 38 28.29 -17.07 -13.20
C ALA A 38 27.32 -16.03 -12.62
N LEU A 39 27.07 -16.07 -11.31
CA LEU A 39 26.11 -15.17 -10.64
C LEU A 39 26.78 -13.94 -10.04
N GLN A 40 28.06 -14.01 -9.67
CA GLN A 40 28.77 -12.88 -9.07
C GLN A 40 29.01 -11.72 -10.04
N PRO A 41 29.38 -11.92 -11.33
CA PRO A 41 29.51 -10.81 -12.27
C PRO A 41 28.16 -10.12 -12.53
N ALA A 42 27.09 -10.91 -12.70
CA ALA A 42 25.74 -10.38 -12.88
C ALA A 42 25.28 -9.59 -11.63
N ALA A 43 25.51 -10.12 -10.43
CA ALA A 43 25.20 -9.43 -9.17
C ALA A 43 26.03 -8.14 -8.99
N GLN A 44 27.29 -8.13 -9.41
CA GLN A 44 28.15 -6.93 -9.39
C GLN A 44 27.63 -5.85 -10.33
N GLU A 45 27.23 -6.21 -11.56
CA GLU A 45 26.67 -5.24 -12.51
C GLU A 45 25.32 -4.69 -12.04
N VAL A 46 24.45 -5.55 -11.48
CA VAL A 46 23.19 -5.11 -10.84
C VAL A 46 23.47 -4.18 -9.66
N GLY A 47 24.44 -4.51 -8.81
CA GLY A 47 24.84 -3.66 -7.68
C GLY A 47 25.39 -2.30 -8.10
N LYS A 48 26.19 -2.25 -9.19
CA LYS A 48 26.69 -0.99 -9.77
C LYS A 48 25.55 -0.15 -10.36
N ALA A 49 24.60 -0.77 -11.04
CA ALA A 49 23.43 -0.09 -11.60
C ALA A 49 22.58 0.54 -10.47
N LEU A 50 22.21 -0.26 -9.46
CA LEU A 50 21.47 0.22 -8.29
C LEU A 50 22.24 1.31 -7.53
N GLY A 51 23.55 1.16 -7.36
CA GLY A 51 24.39 2.18 -6.74
C GLY A 51 24.45 3.49 -7.53
N THR A 52 24.38 3.41 -8.86
CA THR A 52 24.31 4.59 -9.74
C THR A 52 22.95 5.28 -9.61
N VAL A 53 21.86 4.52 -9.64
CA VAL A 53 20.50 5.05 -9.43
C VAL A 53 20.37 5.68 -8.05
N ALA A 54 20.86 5.04 -6.98
CA ALA A 54 20.82 5.61 -5.64
C ALA A 54 21.61 6.94 -5.50
N LYS A 55 22.74 7.07 -6.21
CA LYS A 55 23.47 8.36 -6.29
C LYS A 55 22.64 9.41 -7.02
N LEU A 56 22.02 9.05 -8.15
CA LEU A 56 21.16 9.96 -8.91
C LEU A 56 19.93 10.39 -8.10
N VAL A 57 19.32 9.48 -7.36
CA VAL A 57 18.21 9.78 -6.45
C VAL A 57 18.62 10.84 -5.43
N ASN A 58 19.77 10.68 -4.78
CA ASN A 58 20.27 11.66 -3.83
C ASN A 58 20.54 13.03 -4.47
N VAL A 59 21.11 13.05 -5.67
CA VAL A 59 21.37 14.31 -6.40
C VAL A 59 20.06 14.99 -6.81
N ALA A 60 19.11 14.23 -7.36
CA ALA A 60 17.82 14.74 -7.81
C ALA A 60 16.95 15.23 -6.65
N LEU A 61 17.06 14.62 -5.46
CA LEU A 61 16.36 15.04 -4.24
C LEU A 61 17.07 16.18 -3.50
N ALA A 62 18.33 16.48 -3.80
CA ALA A 62 19.09 17.50 -3.08
C ALA A 62 18.35 18.86 -2.95
N PRO A 63 17.72 19.41 -4.00
CA PRO A 63 16.98 20.68 -3.88
C PRO A 63 15.80 20.59 -2.91
N VAL A 64 15.10 19.45 -2.87
CA VAL A 64 13.95 19.23 -2.00
C VAL A 64 14.40 18.95 -0.57
N SER A 65 15.49 18.21 -0.38
CA SER A 65 16.05 17.90 0.94
C SER A 65 16.40 19.16 1.73
N ALA A 66 16.86 20.22 1.06
CA ALA A 66 17.15 21.51 1.69
C ALA A 66 15.91 22.21 2.27
N LEU A 67 14.71 21.83 1.81
CA LEU A 67 13.43 22.40 2.23
C LEU A 67 12.76 21.57 3.35
N VAL A 68 13.20 20.34 3.59
CA VAL A 68 12.55 19.41 4.53
C VAL A 68 13.37 19.25 5.79
N TRP A 69 12.79 19.64 6.92
CA TRP A 69 13.42 19.48 8.23
C TRP A 69 13.58 18.00 8.59
N GLY A 70 14.79 17.61 9.01
CA GLY A 70 15.08 16.24 9.44
C GLY A 70 15.28 15.22 8.30
N TYR A 71 15.48 15.67 7.05
CA TYR A 71 15.70 14.78 5.90
C TYR A 71 16.76 13.70 6.14
N ASP A 72 17.84 14.02 6.86
CA ASP A 72 18.92 13.07 7.16
C ASP A 72 18.43 11.77 7.81
N GLN A 73 17.32 11.82 8.57
CA GLN A 73 16.72 10.66 9.24
C GLN A 73 16.05 9.68 8.27
N ILE A 74 15.63 10.15 7.11
CA ILE A 74 14.92 9.36 6.09
C ILE A 74 15.69 9.25 4.78
N ARG A 75 16.89 9.83 4.71
CA ARG A 75 17.72 9.83 3.50
C ARG A 75 18.06 8.42 3.06
N GLU A 76 18.38 7.53 3.98
CA GLU A 76 18.70 6.14 3.68
C GLU A 76 17.48 5.37 3.16
N PHE A 77 16.32 5.56 3.81
CA PHE A 77 15.05 5.01 3.35
C PHE A 77 14.75 5.47 1.91
N THR A 78 14.82 6.78 1.68
CA THR A 78 14.50 7.39 0.39
C THR A 78 15.49 6.93 -0.68
N ALA A 79 16.79 6.93 -0.38
CA ALA A 79 17.82 6.46 -1.30
C ALA A 79 17.68 4.98 -1.65
N THR A 80 17.16 4.15 -0.75
CA THR A 80 17.03 2.70 -0.98
C THR A 80 15.72 2.36 -1.68
N LYS A 81 14.57 2.69 -1.08
CA LYS A 81 13.26 2.32 -1.63
C LYS A 81 12.99 3.03 -2.97
N VAL A 82 13.26 4.33 -3.08
CA VAL A 82 13.03 5.07 -4.34
C VAL A 82 13.99 4.59 -5.43
N ALA A 83 15.26 4.28 -5.11
CA ALA A 83 16.17 3.72 -6.10
C ALA A 83 15.73 2.33 -6.58
N GLY A 84 15.16 1.50 -5.70
CA GLY A 84 14.55 0.22 -6.08
C GLY A 84 13.44 0.39 -7.12
N LYS A 85 12.56 1.38 -6.93
CA LYS A 85 11.45 1.72 -7.85
C LYS A 85 11.91 2.36 -9.18
N LEU A 86 13.16 2.85 -9.21
CA LEU A 86 13.79 3.48 -10.39
C LEU A 86 14.85 2.59 -11.04
N LYS A 87 15.05 1.35 -10.56
CA LYS A 87 16.15 0.47 -11.00
C LYS A 87 16.15 0.20 -12.52
N ASP A 88 14.96 0.19 -13.12
CA ASP A 88 14.74 -0.09 -14.54
C ASP A 88 14.54 1.20 -15.37
N VAL A 89 14.69 2.38 -14.75
CA VAL A 89 14.60 3.68 -15.42
C VAL A 89 15.98 4.09 -15.94
N PRO A 90 16.10 4.44 -17.24
CA PRO A 90 17.35 4.97 -17.77
C PRO A 90 17.85 6.17 -16.96
N PRO A 91 19.13 6.25 -16.58
CA PRO A 91 19.71 7.36 -15.81
C PRO A 91 19.37 8.76 -16.36
N GLU A 92 19.32 8.90 -17.68
CA GLU A 92 18.98 10.12 -18.40
C GLU A 92 17.53 10.55 -18.23
N ASP A 93 16.64 9.64 -17.86
CA ASP A 93 15.22 9.89 -17.62
C ASP A 93 14.90 10.21 -16.15
N ILE A 94 15.88 10.08 -15.25
CA ILE A 94 15.76 10.48 -13.85
C ILE A 94 16.02 11.99 -13.73
N ALA A 95 15.04 12.71 -13.23
CA ALA A 95 15.05 14.16 -13.05
C ALA A 95 14.68 14.55 -11.60
N PRO A 96 15.02 15.78 -11.16
CA PRO A 96 14.52 16.33 -9.91
C PRO A 96 12.99 16.32 -9.88
N PRO A 97 12.36 15.83 -8.80
CA PRO A 97 10.90 15.77 -8.72
C PRO A 97 10.29 17.14 -8.47
N LYS A 98 9.00 17.29 -8.76
CA LYS A 98 8.23 18.50 -8.43
C LYS A 98 8.24 18.72 -6.90
N PRO A 99 8.70 19.87 -6.39
CA PRO A 99 8.85 20.08 -4.93
C PRO A 99 7.55 19.97 -4.14
N ASN A 100 6.41 20.33 -4.74
CA ASN A 100 5.09 20.23 -4.13
C ASN A 100 4.56 18.79 -4.02
N VAL A 101 5.25 17.80 -4.60
CA VAL A 101 4.99 16.37 -4.39
C VAL A 101 6.03 15.80 -3.44
N ALA A 102 7.31 15.93 -3.80
CA ALA A 102 8.39 15.27 -3.07
C ALA A 102 8.58 15.83 -1.65
N GLY A 103 8.48 17.15 -1.45
CA GLY A 103 8.65 17.77 -0.12
C GLY A 103 7.63 17.22 0.88
N PRO A 104 6.31 17.36 0.61
CA PRO A 104 5.26 16.83 1.46
C PRO A 104 5.31 15.30 1.66
N ALA A 105 5.69 14.53 0.63
CA ALA A 105 5.82 13.07 0.74
C ALA A 105 6.97 12.65 1.68
N ILE A 106 8.13 13.30 1.52
CA ILE A 106 9.31 13.10 2.36
C ILE A 106 9.01 13.50 3.81
N GLU A 107 8.29 14.60 4.03
CA GLU A 107 7.85 15.00 5.37
C GLU A 107 6.90 13.96 6.00
N ALA A 108 5.93 13.45 5.23
CA ALA A 108 4.99 12.43 5.70
C ALA A 108 5.69 11.13 6.10
N LEU A 109 6.69 10.70 5.32
CA LEU A 109 7.50 9.51 5.59
C LEU A 109 8.20 9.54 6.95
N ARG A 110 8.47 10.73 7.52
CA ARG A 110 9.04 10.83 8.87
C ARG A 110 8.12 10.24 9.94
N TYR A 111 6.82 10.22 9.70
CA TYR A 111 5.81 9.74 10.63
C TYR A 111 5.20 8.40 10.23
N THR A 112 5.25 8.03 8.95
CA THR A 112 4.64 6.80 8.43
C THR A 112 5.65 5.79 7.91
N GLY A 113 6.95 6.10 7.95
CA GLY A 113 8.00 5.26 7.37
C GLY A 113 8.19 3.89 8.02
N PHE A 114 7.57 3.65 9.19
CA PHE A 114 7.55 2.33 9.85
C PHE A 114 6.40 1.44 9.35
N ASP A 115 5.40 2.00 8.69
CA ASP A 115 4.34 1.25 8.03
C ASP A 115 4.81 0.94 6.61
N GLU A 116 5.19 -0.32 6.36
CA GLU A 116 5.80 -0.74 5.11
C GLU A 116 4.91 -0.43 3.89
N GLU A 117 3.60 -0.54 4.05
CA GLU A 117 2.62 -0.42 2.97
C GLU A 117 2.48 1.04 2.56
N LEU A 118 2.29 1.93 3.54
CA LEU A 118 2.23 3.37 3.29
C LEU A 118 3.57 3.92 2.81
N ALA A 119 4.67 3.41 3.38
CA ALA A 119 6.01 3.83 3.01
C ALA A 119 6.36 3.44 1.56
N ASP A 120 5.87 2.28 1.09
CA ASP A 120 6.00 1.87 -0.32
C ASP A 120 5.18 2.78 -1.27
N LEU A 121 3.95 3.17 -0.89
CA LEU A 121 3.14 4.11 -1.67
C LEU A 121 3.85 5.46 -1.87
N TYR A 122 4.44 6.02 -0.80
CA TYR A 122 5.20 7.26 -0.91
C TYR A 122 6.46 7.11 -1.75
N ALA A 123 7.21 6.00 -1.59
CA ALA A 123 8.40 5.75 -2.39
C ALA A 123 8.06 5.65 -3.88
N SER A 124 6.97 4.98 -4.23
CA SER A 124 6.44 4.89 -5.59
C SER A 124 6.02 6.25 -6.13
N LEU A 125 5.30 7.06 -5.34
CA LEU A 125 4.89 8.41 -5.75
C LEU A 125 6.11 9.31 -6.02
N ILE A 126 7.12 9.26 -5.15
CA ILE A 126 8.38 10.01 -5.34
C ILE A 126 9.08 9.51 -6.61
N ALA A 127 9.26 8.20 -6.79
CA ALA A 127 9.87 7.63 -7.99
C ALA A 127 9.14 8.04 -9.27
N THR A 128 7.81 7.95 -9.27
CA THR A 128 6.96 8.39 -10.38
C THR A 128 7.18 9.86 -10.70
N SER A 129 7.36 10.72 -9.70
CA SER A 129 7.63 12.15 -9.88
C SER A 129 9.05 12.46 -10.40
N MET A 130 9.98 11.51 -10.29
CA MET A 130 11.38 11.65 -10.73
C MET A 130 11.61 11.13 -12.14
N ASP A 131 10.79 10.20 -12.63
CA ASP A 131 10.88 9.68 -14.00
C ASP A 131 10.16 10.60 -14.98
N LYS A 132 10.89 11.14 -15.97
CA LYS A 132 10.35 12.06 -16.98
C LYS A 132 9.14 11.53 -17.73
N ASN A 133 9.03 10.21 -17.90
CA ASN A 133 7.93 9.58 -18.63
C ASN A 133 6.66 9.47 -17.79
N THR A 134 6.78 9.52 -16.45
CA THR A 134 5.66 9.32 -15.52
C THR A 134 5.39 10.51 -14.61
N ALA A 135 6.24 11.55 -14.62
CA ALA A 135 6.15 12.69 -13.71
C ALA A 135 4.81 13.45 -13.75
N GLU A 136 4.08 13.38 -14.86
CA GLU A 136 2.73 13.96 -14.99
C GLU A 136 1.65 13.13 -14.28
N LEU A 137 1.91 11.86 -13.96
CA LEU A 137 1.01 11.03 -13.17
C LEU A 137 1.08 11.37 -11.67
N ALA A 138 2.21 11.90 -11.20
CA ALA A 138 2.43 12.24 -9.80
C ALA A 138 1.63 13.49 -9.37
N HIS A 139 0.36 13.28 -9.01
CA HIS A 139 -0.52 14.35 -8.59
C HIS A 139 -0.24 14.78 -7.13
N PRO A 140 -0.14 16.10 -6.81
CA PRO A 140 0.15 16.55 -5.45
C PRO A 140 -0.84 16.06 -4.38
N ALA A 141 -2.13 15.93 -4.74
CA ALA A 141 -3.15 15.42 -3.81
C ALA A 141 -2.89 13.99 -3.33
N PHE A 142 -2.11 13.19 -4.07
CA PHE A 142 -1.84 11.80 -3.70
C PHE A 142 -1.05 11.71 -2.39
N VAL A 143 -0.22 12.71 -2.07
CA VAL A 143 0.44 12.78 -0.76
C VAL A 143 -0.60 12.82 0.36
N GLU A 144 -1.58 13.71 0.25
CA GLU A 144 -2.61 13.88 1.28
C GLU A 144 -3.58 12.69 1.33
N MET A 145 -3.80 12.02 0.19
CA MET A 145 -4.59 10.79 0.15
C MET A 145 -3.86 9.67 0.90
N ILE A 146 -2.56 9.45 0.67
CA ILE A 146 -1.79 8.41 1.37
C ILE A 146 -1.78 8.65 2.88
N LYS A 147 -1.69 9.92 3.34
CA LYS A 147 -1.78 10.26 4.78
C LYS A 147 -3.10 9.85 5.44
N GLN A 148 -4.15 9.64 4.64
CA GLN A 148 -5.50 9.31 5.09
C GLN A 148 -5.84 7.82 4.88
N LEU A 149 -4.85 6.99 4.57
CA LEU A 149 -4.98 5.55 4.44
C LEU A 149 -4.42 4.83 5.66
N THR A 150 -5.00 3.67 5.92
CA THR A 150 -4.46 2.58 6.73
C THR A 150 -3.70 1.58 5.84
N SER A 151 -2.92 0.68 6.45
CA SER A 151 -2.24 -0.40 5.72
C SER A 151 -3.25 -1.33 5.02
N ASP A 152 -4.37 -1.65 5.66
CA ASP A 152 -5.43 -2.47 5.06
C ASP A 152 -6.04 -1.81 3.82
N GLU A 153 -6.32 -0.51 3.87
CA GLU A 153 -6.83 0.23 2.71
C GLU A 153 -5.80 0.27 1.56
N ALA A 154 -4.51 0.40 1.87
CA ALA A 154 -3.44 0.31 0.88
C ALA A 154 -3.38 -1.08 0.21
N ARG A 155 -3.59 -2.15 0.98
CA ARG A 155 -3.70 -3.52 0.44
C ARG A 155 -4.93 -3.67 -0.46
N ILE A 156 -6.08 -3.13 -0.06
CA ILE A 156 -7.28 -3.11 -0.92
C ILE A 156 -7.01 -2.38 -2.24
N ILE A 157 -6.37 -1.20 -2.19
CA ILE A 157 -6.04 -0.46 -3.42
C ILE A 157 -5.12 -1.28 -4.34
N SER A 158 -4.24 -2.12 -3.78
CA SER A 158 -3.32 -2.96 -4.56
C SER A 158 -4.04 -4.01 -5.41
N THR A 159 -5.25 -4.45 -5.04
CA THR A 159 -6.04 -5.38 -5.86
C THR A 159 -6.55 -4.72 -7.15
N PHE A 160 -6.70 -3.39 -7.16
CA PHE A 160 -7.17 -2.62 -8.32
C PHE A 160 -6.21 -2.63 -9.52
N GLU A 161 -4.97 -3.09 -9.36
CA GLU A 161 -4.03 -3.28 -10.48
C GLU A 161 -4.42 -4.46 -11.39
N ASN A 162 -4.94 -5.54 -10.80
CA ASN A 162 -5.04 -6.85 -11.47
C ASN A 162 -6.49 -7.32 -11.62
N GLU A 163 -7.39 -6.82 -10.78
CA GLU A 163 -8.80 -7.18 -10.79
C GLU A 163 -9.65 -6.02 -11.34
N SER A 164 -10.72 -6.37 -12.04
CA SER A 164 -11.67 -5.43 -12.63
C SER A 164 -13.04 -5.45 -11.99
N ASP A 165 -13.38 -6.54 -11.29
CA ASP A 165 -14.72 -6.79 -10.78
C ASP A 165 -14.66 -7.00 -9.27
N PHE A 166 -15.28 -6.09 -8.53
CA PHE A 166 -15.29 -6.08 -7.07
C PHE A 166 -16.74 -6.14 -6.58
N PRO A 167 -17.36 -7.33 -6.53
CA PRO A 167 -18.75 -7.45 -6.11
C PRO A 167 -18.91 -7.05 -4.64
N VAL A 168 -20.01 -6.36 -4.36
CA VAL A 168 -20.49 -6.05 -3.00
C VAL A 168 -21.96 -6.43 -2.88
N ILE A 169 -22.40 -6.76 -1.67
CA ILE A 169 -23.82 -6.87 -1.35
C ILE A 169 -24.18 -5.98 -0.15
N THR A 170 -25.39 -5.44 -0.18
CA THR A 170 -26.03 -4.83 0.98
C THR A 170 -27.06 -5.79 1.54
N ILE A 171 -26.84 -6.26 2.77
CA ILE A 171 -27.75 -7.17 3.48
C ILE A 171 -28.87 -6.35 4.11
N ARG A 172 -30.11 -6.76 3.84
CA ARG A 172 -31.34 -6.13 4.32
C ARG A 172 -32.08 -7.03 5.28
N MET A 173 -32.45 -6.46 6.42
CA MET A 173 -33.39 -7.08 7.35
C MET A 173 -34.79 -6.50 7.11
N CYS A 174 -35.71 -7.34 6.67
CA CYS A 174 -37.09 -6.96 6.36
C CYS A 174 -38.06 -7.36 7.49
N ASN A 175 -39.14 -6.60 7.65
CA ASN A 175 -40.28 -7.02 8.47
C ASN A 175 -40.99 -8.25 7.89
N LYS A 176 -41.86 -8.89 8.69
CA LYS A 176 -42.57 -10.13 8.35
C LYS A 176 -43.42 -10.02 7.08
N ASP A 177 -43.94 -8.83 6.81
CA ASP A 177 -44.78 -8.49 5.67
C ASP A 177 -43.98 -7.92 4.48
N GLY A 178 -42.66 -7.77 4.59
CA GLY A 178 -41.77 -7.33 3.50
C GLY A 178 -41.91 -5.86 3.06
N THR A 179 -42.74 -5.08 3.75
CA THR A 179 -43.06 -3.69 3.41
C THR A 179 -42.02 -2.67 3.89
N LYS A 180 -41.16 -3.06 4.84
CA LYS A 180 -40.12 -2.21 5.42
C LYS A 180 -38.83 -3.00 5.59
N TYR A 181 -37.72 -2.35 5.30
CA TYR A 181 -36.40 -2.89 5.53
C TYR A 181 -35.51 -1.87 6.22
N ILE A 182 -34.45 -2.38 6.85
CA ILE A 182 -33.25 -1.61 7.16
C ILE A 182 -32.07 -2.29 6.47
N ASP A 183 -31.11 -1.49 6.02
CA ASP A 183 -29.82 -2.01 5.57
C ASP A 183 -29.05 -2.43 6.84
N TYR A 184 -29.01 -3.73 7.10
CA TYR A 184 -28.39 -4.32 8.29
C TYR A 184 -26.87 -4.27 8.19
N TYR A 185 -26.35 -4.52 7.00
CA TYR A 185 -24.93 -4.43 6.68
C TYR A 185 -24.77 -3.94 5.25
N ARG A 186 -24.05 -2.82 5.05
CA ARG A 186 -23.81 -2.23 3.72
C ARG A 186 -22.44 -2.63 3.20
N ASN A 187 -22.31 -2.72 1.88
CA ASN A 187 -21.03 -2.90 1.19
C ASN A 187 -20.23 -4.14 1.65
N PHE A 188 -20.90 -5.24 2.01
CA PHE A 188 -20.22 -6.49 2.34
C PHE A 188 -19.50 -7.02 1.09
N SER A 189 -18.21 -7.32 1.21
CA SER A 189 -17.38 -7.83 0.13
C SER A 189 -16.24 -8.67 0.67
N LEU A 190 -15.77 -9.64 -0.13
CA LEU A 190 -14.59 -10.44 0.17
C LEU A 190 -13.28 -9.73 -0.22
N ILE A 191 -13.35 -8.48 -0.72
CA ILE A 191 -12.18 -7.71 -1.13
C ILE A 191 -11.11 -7.62 -0.04
N GLY A 192 -11.52 -7.55 1.23
CA GLY A 192 -10.59 -7.55 2.36
C GLY A 192 -9.83 -8.87 2.52
N ILE A 193 -10.49 -10.00 2.28
CA ILE A 193 -9.86 -11.32 2.33
C ILE A 193 -8.86 -11.45 1.18
N ASN A 194 -9.28 -11.07 -0.04
CA ASN A 194 -8.44 -11.12 -1.23
C ASN A 194 -7.21 -10.22 -1.10
N ALA A 195 -7.37 -9.06 -0.44
CA ALA A 195 -6.29 -8.12 -0.16
C ALA A 195 -5.37 -8.55 1.01
N GLY A 196 -5.76 -9.56 1.80
CA GLY A 196 -5.02 -9.93 3.02
C GLY A 196 -5.08 -8.86 4.11
N CYS A 197 -6.24 -8.23 4.29
CA CYS A 197 -6.47 -7.27 5.36
C CYS A 197 -6.46 -7.95 6.73
N ASP A 198 -5.95 -7.24 7.74
CA ASP A 198 -5.92 -7.70 9.13
C ASP A 198 -7.30 -7.56 9.78
N ARG A 199 -8.03 -6.46 9.50
CA ARG A 199 -9.37 -6.19 10.05
C ARG A 199 -10.49 -6.35 9.03
N LEU A 200 -10.92 -7.60 8.87
CA LEU A 200 -12.05 -7.95 7.99
C LEU A 200 -13.41 -7.42 8.48
N ASP A 201 -13.52 -7.01 9.75
CA ASP A 201 -14.72 -6.36 10.28
C ASP A 201 -14.89 -4.92 9.79
N ALA A 202 -13.80 -4.26 9.38
CA ALA A 202 -13.74 -2.84 9.03
C ALA A 202 -13.84 -2.54 7.53
N ILE A 203 -14.12 -3.56 6.71
CA ILE A 203 -14.16 -3.43 5.24
C ILE A 203 -15.18 -2.37 4.76
N PRO A 204 -16.39 -2.26 5.33
CA PRO A 204 -17.31 -1.19 4.94
C PRO A 204 -16.73 0.20 5.19
N GLU A 205 -16.08 0.42 6.33
CA GLU A 205 -15.45 1.69 6.68
C GLU A 205 -14.29 2.01 5.73
N TYR A 206 -13.49 1.01 5.37
CA TYR A 206 -12.42 1.14 4.39
C TYR A 206 -12.99 1.55 3.01
N LEU A 207 -14.04 0.87 2.54
CA LEU A 207 -14.68 1.21 1.27
C LEU A 207 -15.31 2.61 1.30
N ASP A 208 -15.91 3.02 2.42
CA ASP A 208 -16.45 4.37 2.59
C ASP A 208 -15.34 5.43 2.51
N ASN A 209 -14.18 5.18 3.12
CA ASN A 209 -13.03 6.08 3.04
C ASN A 209 -12.42 6.13 1.63
N LEU A 210 -12.25 4.98 0.97
CA LEU A 210 -11.76 4.93 -0.42
C LEU A 210 -12.70 5.65 -1.39
N CYS A 211 -14.02 5.58 -1.15
CA CYS A 211 -15.01 6.37 -1.86
C CYS A 211 -14.88 7.87 -1.55
N ARG A 212 -14.70 8.25 -0.27
CA ARG A 212 -14.47 9.64 0.16
C ARG A 212 -13.22 10.26 -0.48
N LEU A 213 -12.15 9.47 -0.63
CA LEU A 213 -10.92 9.86 -1.30
C LEU A 213 -11.05 9.92 -2.83
N GLY A 214 -12.18 9.45 -3.38
CA GLY A 214 -12.44 9.41 -4.82
C GLY A 214 -11.62 8.36 -5.56
N ILE A 215 -11.06 7.36 -4.86
CA ILE A 215 -10.30 6.27 -5.47
C ILE A 215 -11.27 5.30 -6.16
N CYS A 216 -12.36 4.97 -5.49
CA CYS A 216 -13.43 4.15 -6.03
C CYS A 216 -14.80 4.80 -5.76
N TYR A 217 -15.86 4.16 -6.24
CA TYR A 217 -17.24 4.52 -5.94
C TYR A 217 -18.13 3.28 -5.99
N ILE A 218 -19.22 3.31 -5.20
CA ILE A 218 -20.25 2.26 -5.17
C ILE A 218 -21.58 2.90 -5.58
N PRO A 219 -22.00 2.75 -6.84
CA PRO A 219 -23.29 3.28 -7.32
C PRO A 219 -24.45 2.42 -6.81
N GLU A 220 -25.53 3.05 -6.35
CA GLU A 220 -26.70 2.34 -5.79
C GLU A 220 -27.43 1.46 -6.82
N ASP A 221 -27.44 1.86 -8.09
CA ASP A 221 -28.22 1.22 -9.15
C ASP A 221 -27.36 0.47 -10.20
N LYS A 222 -26.09 0.16 -9.89
CA LYS A 222 -25.28 -0.69 -10.78
C LYS A 222 -24.75 -1.92 -10.07
N PHE A 223 -24.80 -3.03 -10.79
CA PHE A 223 -24.32 -4.34 -10.37
C PHE A 223 -23.80 -5.10 -11.59
N PHE A 224 -23.01 -6.14 -11.35
CA PHE A 224 -22.50 -7.00 -12.41
C PHE A 224 -23.61 -7.88 -12.98
N SER A 225 -23.70 -7.95 -14.31
CA SER A 225 -24.74 -8.74 -14.99
C SER A 225 -24.56 -10.24 -14.77
N GLU A 226 -23.31 -10.70 -14.68
CA GLU A 226 -22.95 -12.06 -14.34
C GLU A 226 -23.31 -12.32 -12.87
N GLN A 227 -24.23 -13.24 -12.63
CA GLN A 227 -24.79 -13.44 -11.29
C GLN A 227 -23.86 -14.27 -10.41
N GLU A 228 -23.06 -15.12 -11.05
CA GLU A 228 -22.15 -16.09 -10.48
C GLU A 228 -21.03 -15.44 -9.66
N ILE A 229 -20.64 -14.21 -10.03
CA ILE A 229 -19.62 -13.44 -9.31
C ILE A 229 -20.01 -13.13 -7.85
N TYR A 230 -21.31 -13.14 -7.55
CA TYR A 230 -21.82 -12.92 -6.19
C TYR A 230 -21.93 -14.21 -5.37
N ASN A 231 -21.78 -15.39 -5.98
CA ASN A 231 -22.03 -16.65 -5.30
C ASN A 231 -21.09 -16.87 -4.12
N GLU A 232 -19.83 -16.47 -4.27
CA GLU A 232 -18.84 -16.61 -3.19
C GLU A 232 -19.24 -15.78 -1.98
N ILE A 233 -19.63 -14.51 -2.20
CA ILE A 233 -20.10 -13.62 -1.15
C ILE A 233 -21.37 -14.16 -0.49
N ILE A 234 -22.39 -14.53 -1.28
CA ILE A 234 -23.70 -14.92 -0.77
C ILE A 234 -23.63 -16.21 0.05
N ASN A 235 -22.71 -17.11 -0.30
CA ASN A 235 -22.51 -18.38 0.40
C ASN A 235 -21.39 -18.33 1.43
N SER A 236 -20.85 -17.15 1.75
CA SER A 236 -19.80 -17.03 2.77
C SER A 236 -20.35 -17.38 4.17
N PRO A 237 -19.52 -17.96 5.07
CA PRO A 237 -19.95 -18.31 6.41
C PRO A 237 -20.58 -17.13 7.18
N GLU A 238 -20.05 -15.92 6.99
CA GLU A 238 -20.52 -14.70 7.63
C GLU A 238 -21.92 -14.32 7.16
N VAL A 239 -22.17 -14.34 5.85
CA VAL A 239 -23.50 -14.00 5.28
C VAL A 239 -24.54 -15.05 5.68
N LEU A 240 -24.18 -16.33 5.68
CA LEU A 240 -25.06 -17.41 6.13
C LEU A 240 -25.40 -17.28 7.63
N SER A 241 -24.41 -16.94 8.47
CA SER A 241 -24.62 -16.68 9.90
C SER A 241 -25.55 -15.49 10.15
N ILE A 242 -25.35 -14.38 9.42
CA ILE A 242 -26.23 -13.20 9.50
C ILE A 242 -27.66 -13.55 9.06
N LYS A 243 -27.79 -14.36 8.00
CA LYS A 243 -29.10 -14.85 7.54
C LYS A 243 -29.83 -15.64 8.62
N GLU A 244 -29.17 -16.61 9.24
CA GLU A 244 -29.73 -17.40 10.34
C GLU A 244 -30.11 -16.50 11.53
N GLU A 245 -29.27 -15.53 11.89
CA GLU A 245 -29.54 -14.58 12.96
C GLU A 245 -30.82 -13.76 12.70
N ILE A 246 -30.97 -13.23 11.48
CA ILE A 246 -32.14 -12.45 11.06
C ILE A 246 -33.40 -13.32 11.08
N GLU A 247 -33.35 -14.50 10.47
CA GLU A 247 -34.49 -15.39 10.34
C GLU A 247 -34.96 -15.95 11.70
N SER A 248 -34.02 -16.22 12.64
CA SER A 248 -34.35 -16.66 14.01
C SER A 248 -35.19 -15.65 14.80
N LYS A 249 -35.08 -14.35 14.47
CA LYS A 249 -35.87 -13.26 15.07
C LYS A 249 -37.24 -13.09 14.40
N GLY A 250 -37.61 -14.00 13.49
CA GLY A 250 -38.84 -13.93 12.70
C GLY A 250 -38.86 -12.75 11.73
N ARG A 251 -37.70 -12.33 11.23
CA ARG A 251 -37.52 -11.30 10.19
C ARG A 251 -37.12 -11.98 8.88
N PHE A 252 -37.22 -11.27 7.76
CA PHE A 252 -36.87 -11.82 6.45
C PHE A 252 -35.52 -11.29 5.99
N PHE A 253 -34.63 -12.19 5.59
CA PHE A 253 -33.34 -11.87 5.01
C PHE A 253 -33.48 -11.59 3.51
N SER A 254 -32.91 -10.49 3.05
CA SER A 254 -32.72 -10.22 1.61
C SER A 254 -31.41 -9.47 1.40
N PHE A 255 -30.99 -9.31 0.15
CA PHE A 255 -29.81 -8.52 -0.17
C PHE A 255 -30.00 -7.79 -1.50
N VAL A 256 -29.21 -6.73 -1.68
CA VAL A 256 -29.07 -6.01 -2.94
C VAL A 256 -27.64 -6.15 -3.45
N LYS A 257 -27.51 -6.40 -4.74
CA LYS A 257 -26.23 -6.53 -5.43
C LYS A 257 -25.70 -5.16 -5.82
N GLY A 258 -24.39 -4.97 -5.72
CA GLY A 258 -23.69 -3.79 -6.19
C GLY A 258 -22.28 -4.13 -6.67
N GLY A 259 -21.48 -3.11 -6.96
CA GLY A 259 -20.07 -3.26 -7.29
C GLY A 259 -19.24 -2.07 -6.84
N VAL A 260 -18.00 -2.31 -6.47
CA VAL A 260 -16.99 -1.25 -6.31
C VAL A 260 -16.36 -0.99 -7.67
N TYR A 261 -16.34 0.28 -8.09
CA TYR A 261 -15.76 0.69 -9.36
C TYR A 261 -14.63 1.69 -9.12
N VAL A 262 -13.46 1.44 -9.70
CA VAL A 262 -12.33 2.37 -9.60
C VAL A 262 -12.61 3.60 -10.49
N THR A 263 -12.36 4.80 -9.98
CA THR A 263 -12.50 6.05 -10.75
C THR A 263 -11.30 6.26 -11.68
N ASP A 264 -11.37 7.21 -12.61
CA ASP A 264 -10.18 7.58 -13.40
C ASP A 264 -9.08 8.21 -12.53
N PHE A 265 -9.47 8.96 -11.50
CA PHE A 265 -8.55 9.52 -10.51
C PHE A 265 -7.88 8.42 -9.67
N GLY A 266 -8.65 7.41 -9.26
CA GLY A 266 -8.14 6.21 -8.59
C GLY A 266 -7.22 5.39 -9.47
N ARG A 267 -7.53 5.23 -10.76
CA ARG A 267 -6.62 4.60 -11.73
C ARG A 267 -5.31 5.36 -11.86
N GLN A 268 -5.34 6.70 -11.85
CA GLN A 268 -4.12 7.50 -11.84
C GLN A 268 -3.35 7.34 -10.52
N PHE A 269 -4.04 7.30 -9.38
CA PHE A 269 -3.46 7.04 -8.07
C PHE A 269 -2.72 5.70 -8.05
N VAL A 270 -3.39 4.61 -8.48
CA VAL A 270 -2.81 3.26 -8.59
C VAL A 270 -1.54 3.30 -9.44
N LYS A 271 -1.59 3.88 -10.64
CA LYS A 271 -0.43 3.97 -11.53
C LYS A 271 0.74 4.76 -10.93
N ALA A 272 0.47 5.82 -10.18
CA ALA A 272 1.50 6.67 -9.60
C ALA A 272 2.10 6.09 -8.31
N CYS A 273 1.27 5.43 -7.49
CA CYS A 273 1.61 5.03 -6.13
C CYS A 273 1.91 3.54 -5.98
N LEU A 274 1.61 2.69 -6.97
CA LEU A 274 1.90 1.25 -6.95
C LEU A 274 2.94 0.82 -8.00
N ARG A 275 3.77 1.78 -8.43
CA ARG A 275 4.92 1.52 -9.31
C ARG A 275 5.78 0.37 -8.75
N LYS A 276 6.25 -0.51 -9.63
CA LYS A 276 7.11 -1.66 -9.29
C LYS A 276 8.58 -1.37 -9.56
#